data_AF-A0A2G5F4L0-F1
#
_entry.id   AF-A0A2G5F4L0-F1
#
_cell.length_a   1.000
_cell.length_b   1.000
_cell.length_c   1.000
_cell.angle_alpha   90.00
_cell.angle_beta   90.00
_cell.angle_gamma   90.00
#
_symmetry.space_group_name_H-M   'P 1'
#
loop_
_entity.id
_entity.type
_entity.pdbx_description
1 polymer ?
#
loop_
_entity_poly.entity_id
_entity_poly.type
_entity_poly.pdbx_seq_one_letter_code
_entity_poly.pdbx_strand_id
1 'polypeptide(L)'
;MSASPPRSHHSNSSASSNNNNNKEKEDSRPRFFDQKAKSLCWAKAEIISGRHPERWRKDAAGNVVCKRFCNCQGCLCFEYDHIIPFSKGGESTADNCQILQTRVNRYKSDKPLVNKTELEGFSCDVKFTDKELDIIEMAVYGDVIRPGNQCRCRTLAETLGQYKSKNPMPACKLPDK
;
A
#
# COMPACT_ATOMS: atom_id res chain seq x y z
N MET A 1 29.73 78.23 21.25
CA MET A 1 30.39 77.70 20.05
C MET A 1 29.77 76.36 19.73
N SER A 2 29.12 76.27 18.56
CA SER A 2 28.94 75.09 17.69
C SER A 2 28.07 73.93 18.25
N ALA A 3 26.83 73.67 17.84
CA ALA A 3 26.21 73.37 16.52
C ALA A 3 25.73 71.89 16.49
N SER A 4 24.45 71.67 16.18
CA SER A 4 23.81 70.34 15.96
C SER A 4 24.30 69.64 14.68
N PRO A 5 24.02 68.34 14.48
CA PRO A 5 22.87 67.96 13.63
C PRO A 5 22.08 66.70 14.08
N PRO A 6 20.87 66.47 13.50
CA PRO A 6 19.94 65.42 13.91
C PRO A 6 20.23 64.07 13.22
N ARG A 7 19.83 62.96 13.83
CA ARG A 7 19.80 61.65 13.15
C ARG A 7 18.40 61.32 12.65
N SER A 8 18.32 61.21 11.33
CA SER A 8 17.18 60.92 10.48
C SER A 8 16.63 59.50 10.66
N HIS A 9 15.29 59.41 10.68
CA HIS A 9 14.55 58.20 10.37
C HIS A 9 14.84 57.77 8.92
N HIS A 10 15.33 56.54 8.74
CA HIS A 10 15.20 55.81 7.48
C HIS A 10 14.50 54.48 7.75
N SER A 11 13.20 54.50 7.46
CA SER A 11 12.39 53.33 7.14
C SER A 11 12.98 52.64 5.91
N ASN A 12 13.67 51.52 6.11
CA ASN A 12 13.98 50.63 5.00
C ASN A 12 12.92 49.52 4.96
N SER A 13 11.84 49.81 4.25
CA SER A 13 10.86 48.83 3.80
C SER A 13 11.48 47.99 2.68
N SER A 14 12.32 47.02 3.05
CA SER A 14 12.66 45.92 2.15
C SER A 14 11.56 44.88 2.25
N ALA A 15 10.57 45.03 1.37
CA ALA A 15 9.55 44.03 1.11
C ALA A 15 10.22 42.72 0.65
N SER A 16 10.46 41.81 1.60
CA SER A 16 10.69 40.39 1.32
C SER A 16 9.35 39.66 1.39
N SER A 17 8.44 40.06 0.51
CA SER A 17 7.16 39.41 0.32
C SER A 17 7.30 38.43 -0.83
N ASN A 18 7.77 37.20 -0.52
CA ASN A 18 7.42 36.03 -1.34
C ASN A 18 7.69 34.65 -0.71
N ASN A 19 8.08 34.56 0.57
CA ASN A 19 8.32 33.27 1.23
C ASN A 19 7.16 32.72 2.09
N ASN A 20 6.09 33.49 2.31
CA ASN A 20 4.98 33.05 3.16
C ASN A 20 3.94 32.19 2.43
N ASN A 21 3.76 32.37 1.11
CA ASN A 21 2.75 31.62 0.35
C ASN A 21 3.10 30.14 0.13
N ASN A 22 4.37 29.76 0.23
CA ASN A 22 4.80 28.36 0.08
C ASN A 22 4.63 27.54 1.38
N LYS A 23 4.78 28.16 2.55
CA LYS A 23 4.60 27.48 3.84
C LYS A 23 3.13 27.14 4.13
N GLU A 24 2.19 28.02 3.80
CA GLU A 24 0.76 27.77 3.99
C GLU A 24 0.24 26.66 3.05
N LYS A 25 0.77 26.56 1.83
CA LYS A 25 0.46 25.44 0.91
C LYS A 25 0.98 24.10 1.42
N GLU A 26 2.17 24.08 2.00
CA GLU A 26 2.80 22.84 2.48
C GLU A 26 2.06 22.23 3.69
N ASP A 27 1.41 23.07 4.51
CA ASP A 27 0.60 22.65 5.67
C ASP A 27 -0.83 22.20 5.27
N SER A 28 -1.27 22.52 4.05
CA SER A 28 -2.62 22.20 3.54
C SER A 28 -2.73 20.87 2.79
N ARG A 29 -1.61 20.26 2.39
CA ARG A 29 -1.63 19.03 1.57
C ARG A 29 -1.88 17.78 2.44
N PRO A 30 -2.84 16.91 2.08
CA PRO A 30 -3.16 15.75 2.90
C PRO A 30 -2.00 14.76 2.92
N ARG A 31 -1.61 14.30 4.13
CA ARG A 31 -0.55 13.31 4.30
C ARG A 31 -0.96 11.89 3.92
N PHE A 32 -2.25 11.58 4.01
CA PHE A 32 -2.77 10.24 3.77
C PHE A 32 -3.48 10.15 2.42
N PHE A 33 -3.32 9.01 1.75
CA PHE A 33 -4.08 8.69 0.55
C PHE A 33 -5.58 8.54 0.88
N ASP A 34 -6.43 9.22 0.10
CA ASP A 34 -7.86 9.00 0.17
C ASP A 34 -8.25 7.62 -0.41
N GLN A 35 -9.53 7.26 -0.28
CA GLN A 35 -10.01 5.95 -0.72
C GLN A 35 -9.91 5.76 -2.24
N LYS A 36 -10.05 6.83 -3.01
CA LYS A 36 -9.96 6.80 -4.48
C LYS A 36 -8.51 6.54 -4.91
N ALA A 37 -7.56 7.25 -4.32
CA ALA A 37 -6.13 7.07 -4.51
C ALA A 37 -5.69 5.66 -4.15
N LYS A 38 -6.12 5.12 -3.00
CA LYS A 38 -5.84 3.73 -2.60
C LYS A 38 -6.38 2.70 -3.60
N SER A 39 -7.59 2.93 -4.11
CA SER A 39 -8.23 2.03 -5.08
C SER A 39 -7.48 2.01 -6.40
N LEU A 40 -7.13 3.19 -6.92
CA LEU A 40 -6.35 3.34 -8.15
C LEU A 40 -4.92 2.80 -7.99
N CYS A 41 -4.27 3.07 -6.85
CA CYS A 41 -2.95 2.57 -6.51
C CYS A 41 -2.89 1.03 -6.51
N TRP A 42 -3.88 0.38 -5.89
CA TRP A 42 -4.00 -1.08 -5.94
C TRP A 42 -4.26 -1.60 -7.36
N ALA A 43 -5.12 -0.93 -8.12
CA ALA A 43 -5.44 -1.33 -9.48
C ALA A 43 -4.22 -1.27 -10.41
N LYS A 44 -3.35 -0.26 -10.23
CA LYS A 44 -2.10 -0.04 -10.98
C LYS A 44 -1.00 -1.06 -10.67
N ALA A 45 -1.00 -1.65 -9.48
CA ALA A 45 0.00 -2.64 -9.10
C ALA A 45 -0.04 -3.88 -10.01
N GLU A 46 1.10 -4.56 -10.16
CA GLU A 46 1.25 -5.68 -11.09
C GLU A 46 0.32 -6.86 -10.70
N ILE A 47 -0.36 -7.41 -11.71
CA ILE A 47 -1.24 -8.57 -11.55
C ILE A 47 -0.40 -9.84 -11.43
N ILE A 48 -0.78 -10.73 -10.51
CA ILE A 48 -0.19 -12.07 -10.44
C ILE A 48 -0.96 -13.00 -11.37
N SER A 49 -0.26 -13.54 -12.37
CA SER A 49 -0.82 -14.54 -13.29
C SER A 49 -1.42 -15.71 -12.53
N GLY A 50 -2.63 -16.13 -12.91
CA GLY A 50 -3.33 -17.23 -12.24
C GLY A 50 -3.95 -16.88 -10.89
N ARG A 51 -4.04 -15.60 -10.51
CA ARG A 51 -4.66 -15.13 -9.26
C ARG A 51 -5.74 -14.08 -9.48
N HIS A 52 -6.69 -13.98 -8.55
CA HIS A 52 -7.73 -12.97 -8.61
C HIS A 52 -7.14 -11.55 -8.48
N PRO A 53 -7.29 -10.66 -9.49
CA PRO A 53 -6.63 -9.36 -9.51
C PRO A 53 -7.06 -8.43 -8.38
N GLU A 54 -8.29 -8.55 -7.88
CA GLU A 54 -8.76 -7.72 -6.77
C GLU A 54 -8.27 -8.18 -5.39
N ARG A 55 -7.75 -9.42 -5.29
CA ARG A 55 -7.30 -10.03 -4.03
C ARG A 55 -5.78 -10.04 -3.92
N TRP A 56 -5.10 -10.25 -5.03
CA TRP A 56 -3.66 -10.47 -5.09
C TRP A 56 -2.97 -9.50 -6.05
N ARG A 57 -1.83 -8.97 -5.62
CA ARG A 57 -0.96 -8.08 -6.41
C ARG A 57 0.50 -8.38 -6.12
N LYS A 58 1.40 -8.00 -7.04
CA LYS A 58 2.80 -7.81 -6.69
C LYS A 58 3.03 -6.37 -6.27
N ASP A 59 3.77 -6.20 -5.18
CA ASP A 59 4.24 -4.90 -4.72
C ASP A 59 5.37 -4.35 -5.62
N ALA A 60 5.83 -3.13 -5.37
CA ALA A 60 6.89 -2.52 -6.19
C ALA A 60 8.25 -3.24 -6.09
N ALA A 61 8.44 -4.08 -5.06
CA ALA A 61 9.61 -4.95 -4.90
C ALA A 61 9.36 -6.36 -5.47
N GLY A 62 8.22 -6.62 -6.12
CA GLY A 62 7.88 -7.92 -6.70
C GLY A 62 7.33 -8.96 -5.72
N ASN A 63 7.03 -8.59 -4.47
CA ASN A 63 6.45 -9.47 -3.46
C ASN A 63 4.95 -9.69 -3.69
N VAL A 64 4.49 -10.91 -3.49
CA VAL A 64 3.05 -11.22 -3.46
C VAL A 64 2.42 -10.62 -2.20
N VAL A 65 1.37 -9.84 -2.36
CA VAL A 65 0.60 -9.25 -1.25
C VAL A 65 -0.91 -9.47 -1.44
N CYS A 66 -1.64 -9.54 -0.32
CA CYS A 66 -3.08 -9.78 -0.29
C CYS A 66 -3.84 -8.53 0.14
N LYS A 67 -4.92 -8.17 -0.57
CA LYS A 67 -5.72 -6.96 -0.32
C LYS A 67 -6.24 -6.85 1.11
N ARG A 68 -6.60 -7.99 1.71
CA ARG A 68 -7.11 -8.07 3.09
C ARG A 68 -6.04 -7.90 4.15
N PHE A 69 -4.76 -8.05 3.79
CA PHE A 69 -3.62 -7.89 4.68
C PHE A 69 -3.01 -6.49 4.59
N CYS A 70 -3.86 -5.46 4.59
CA CYS A 70 -3.42 -4.07 4.68
C CYS A 70 -3.08 -3.73 6.14
N ASN A 71 -1.94 -3.10 6.40
CA ASN A 71 -1.50 -2.63 7.73
C ASN A 71 -1.26 -3.76 8.76
N CYS A 72 -0.57 -4.82 8.35
CA CYS A 72 -0.09 -5.90 9.24
C CYS A 72 1.38 -6.26 8.98
N GLN A 73 1.99 -7.17 9.75
CA GLN A 73 3.44 -7.43 9.71
C GLN A 73 3.87 -8.75 9.00
N GLY A 74 2.91 -9.53 8.49
CA GLY A 74 3.18 -10.80 7.80
C GLY A 74 3.76 -10.62 6.39
N CYS A 75 4.26 -11.71 5.80
CA CYS A 75 4.93 -11.69 4.49
C CYS A 75 4.01 -11.40 3.30
N LEU A 76 2.70 -11.51 3.48
CA LEU A 76 1.69 -11.11 2.49
C LEU A 76 1.03 -9.76 2.84
N CYS A 77 1.46 -9.14 3.95
CA CYS A 77 0.94 -7.85 4.39
C CYS A 77 1.60 -6.71 3.64
N PHE A 78 0.83 -5.67 3.40
CA PHE A 78 1.29 -4.47 2.70
C PHE A 78 0.77 -3.20 3.35
N GLU A 79 1.41 -2.09 2.98
CA GLU A 79 0.98 -0.73 3.27
C GLU A 79 0.98 0.08 1.98
N TYR A 80 0.18 1.15 1.95
CA TYR A 80 0.27 2.16 0.88
C TYR A 80 1.38 3.13 1.23
N ASP A 81 2.31 3.32 0.31
CA ASP A 81 3.51 4.11 0.48
C ASP A 81 3.62 5.17 -0.63
N HIS A 82 4.30 6.27 -0.30
CA HIS A 82 4.61 7.31 -1.27
C HIS A 82 5.90 6.98 -2.02
N ILE A 83 5.86 6.91 -3.35
CA ILE A 83 7.05 6.71 -4.20
C ILE A 83 8.10 7.79 -3.90
N ILE A 84 7.68 9.06 -3.96
CA ILE A 84 8.40 10.21 -3.40
C ILE A 84 7.85 10.45 -1.99
N PRO A 85 8.65 10.28 -0.92
CA PRO A 85 8.17 10.43 0.44
C PRO A 85 7.49 11.77 0.70
N PHE A 86 6.45 11.77 1.53
CA PHE A 86 5.73 13.01 1.88
C PHE A 86 6.68 14.09 2.44
N SER A 87 7.64 13.70 3.28
CA SER A 87 8.67 14.60 3.85
C SER A 87 9.65 15.18 2.82
N LYS A 88 9.64 14.66 1.59
CA LYS A 88 10.45 15.13 0.45
C LYS A 88 9.58 15.83 -0.61
N GLY A 89 8.37 16.26 -0.23
CA GLY A 89 7.44 16.99 -1.11
C GLY A 89 6.49 16.12 -1.92
N GLY A 90 6.48 14.80 -1.73
CA GLY A 90 5.57 13.91 -2.45
C GLY A 90 4.10 14.10 -2.05
N GLU A 91 3.21 14.21 -3.03
CA GLU A 91 1.77 14.35 -2.80
C GLU A 91 1.08 12.99 -2.55
N SER A 92 -0.03 13.00 -1.82
CA SER A 92 -0.82 11.79 -1.52
C SER A 92 -1.81 11.48 -2.64
N THR A 93 -1.31 11.35 -3.87
CA THR A 93 -2.10 11.04 -5.07
C THR A 93 -1.91 9.58 -5.50
N ALA A 94 -2.77 9.09 -6.38
CA ALA A 94 -2.65 7.74 -6.94
C ALA A 94 -1.34 7.54 -7.71
N ASP A 95 -0.83 8.58 -8.38
CA ASP A 95 0.38 8.48 -9.19
C ASP A 95 1.65 8.37 -8.36
N ASN A 96 1.67 9.01 -7.19
CA ASN A 96 2.75 8.90 -6.22
C ASN A 96 2.53 7.76 -5.21
N CYS A 97 1.50 6.94 -5.38
CA CYS A 97 1.23 5.80 -4.51
C CYS A 97 1.81 4.51 -5.08
N GLN A 98 2.39 3.70 -4.21
CA GLN A 98 2.73 2.30 -4.44
C GLN A 98 2.27 1.45 -3.27
N ILE A 99 2.09 0.15 -3.49
CA ILE A 99 1.97 -0.82 -2.40
C ILE A 99 3.34 -1.43 -2.14
N LEU A 100 3.67 -1.62 -0.88
CA LEU A 100 4.91 -2.27 -0.44
C LEU A 100 4.60 -3.24 0.69
N GLN A 101 5.24 -4.41 0.67
CA GLN A 101 5.26 -5.32 1.81
C GLN A 101 5.70 -4.53 3.04
N THR A 102 5.01 -4.68 4.17
CA THR A 102 5.22 -3.82 5.34
C THR A 102 6.67 -3.76 5.82
N ARG A 103 7.40 -4.88 5.76
CA ARG A 103 8.83 -4.93 6.08
C ARG A 103 9.68 -4.10 5.10
N VAL A 104 9.42 -4.23 3.80
CA VAL A 104 10.06 -3.45 2.75
C VAL A 104 9.74 -1.96 2.91
N ASN A 105 8.50 -1.62 3.24
CA ASN A 105 8.08 -0.24 3.51
C ASN A 105 8.86 0.38 4.68
N ARG A 106 9.00 -0.37 5.79
CA ARG A 106 9.80 0.05 6.96
C ARG A 106 11.26 0.31 6.60
N TYR A 107 11.83 -0.50 5.70
CA TYR A 107 13.18 -0.26 5.20
C TYR A 107 13.27 1.00 4.34
N LYS A 108 12.31 1.19 3.41
CA LYS A 108 12.27 2.36 2.53
C LYS A 108 12.17 3.65 3.33
N SER A 109 11.29 3.71 4.33
CA SER A 109 11.10 4.90 5.18
C SER A 109 10.92 6.17 4.33
N ASP A 110 11.73 7.20 4.57
CA ASP A 110 11.76 8.47 3.87
C ASP A 110 12.87 8.57 2.82
N LYS A 111 13.47 7.44 2.43
CA LYS A 111 14.48 7.39 1.37
C LYS A 111 13.80 7.60 0.01
N PRO A 112 14.17 8.65 -0.75
CA PRO A 112 13.70 8.80 -2.12
C PRO A 112 14.44 7.84 -3.05
N LEU A 113 13.76 7.36 -4.09
CA LEU A 113 14.38 6.67 -5.23
C LEU A 113 15.18 5.40 -4.88
N VAL A 114 14.71 4.61 -3.90
CA VAL A 114 15.29 3.29 -3.61
C VAL A 114 15.02 2.36 -4.80
N ASN A 115 16.07 1.74 -5.33
CA ASN A 115 15.92 0.85 -6.48
C ASN A 115 15.26 -0.48 -6.08
N LYS A 116 14.71 -1.18 -7.07
CA LYS A 116 13.95 -2.42 -6.86
C LYS A 116 14.79 -3.51 -6.18
N THR A 117 16.04 -3.72 -6.61
CA THR A 117 16.92 -4.76 -6.06
C THR A 117 17.24 -4.54 -4.59
N GLU A 118 17.40 -3.28 -4.19
CA GLU A 118 17.60 -2.91 -2.79
C GLU A 118 16.35 -3.18 -1.96
N LEU A 119 15.16 -2.83 -2.46
CA LEU A 119 13.89 -3.16 -1.80
C LEU A 119 13.66 -4.68 -1.70
N GLU A 120 13.97 -5.42 -2.76
CA GLU A 120 13.89 -6.88 -2.83
C GLU A 120 14.70 -7.53 -1.70
N GLY A 121 15.88 -6.98 -1.36
CA GLY A 121 16.74 -7.47 -0.28
C GLY A 121 16.12 -7.43 1.14
N PHE A 122 15.05 -6.67 1.36
CA PHE A 122 14.33 -6.60 2.65
C PHE A 122 13.01 -7.35 2.65
N SER A 123 12.72 -8.07 1.57
CA SER A 123 11.53 -8.89 1.44
C SER A 123 11.59 -10.11 2.36
N CYS A 124 10.44 -10.70 2.66
CA CYS A 124 10.44 -12.03 3.26
C CYS A 124 11.12 -13.08 2.37
N ASP A 125 11.96 -13.92 2.98
CA ASP A 125 12.52 -15.12 2.37
C ASP A 125 11.56 -16.32 2.47
N VAL A 126 10.28 -16.09 2.17
CA VAL A 126 9.25 -17.13 2.10
C VAL A 126 8.63 -17.08 0.72
N LYS A 127 8.69 -18.20 0.00
CA LYS A 127 8.10 -18.34 -1.33
C LYS A 127 6.85 -19.19 -1.23
N PHE A 128 5.70 -18.54 -1.39
CA PHE A 128 4.41 -19.23 -1.37
C PHE A 128 4.17 -19.91 -2.70
N THR A 129 3.91 -21.20 -2.65
CA THR A 129 3.36 -21.98 -3.75
C THR A 129 1.90 -21.62 -3.98
N ASP A 130 1.40 -22.07 -5.12
CA ASP A 130 0.00 -21.87 -5.45
C ASP A 130 -0.96 -22.53 -4.46
N LYS A 131 -0.59 -23.67 -3.88
CA LYS A 131 -1.40 -24.37 -2.89
C LYS A 131 -1.45 -23.59 -1.57
N GLU A 132 -0.34 -23.02 -1.13
CA GLU A 132 -0.29 -22.24 0.10
C GLU A 132 -1.08 -20.93 -0.03
N LEU A 133 -0.99 -20.26 -1.17
CA LEU A 133 -1.82 -19.09 -1.45
C LEU A 133 -3.31 -19.44 -1.49
N ASP A 134 -3.70 -20.60 -2.03
CA ASP A 134 -5.10 -21.07 -2.00
C ASP A 134 -5.58 -21.25 -0.55
N ILE A 135 -4.79 -21.89 0.32
CA ILE A 135 -5.14 -22.06 1.75
C ILE A 135 -5.32 -20.71 2.44
N ILE A 136 -4.45 -19.75 2.15
CA ILE A 136 -4.52 -18.41 2.74
C ILE A 136 -5.75 -17.66 2.20
N GLU A 137 -6.06 -17.78 0.91
CA GLU A 137 -7.26 -17.21 0.31
C GLU A 137 -8.53 -17.78 0.96
N MET A 138 -8.57 -19.10 1.14
CA MET A 138 -9.65 -19.79 1.87
C MET A 138 -9.81 -19.26 3.28
N ALA A 139 -8.72 -19.07 4.02
CA ALA A 139 -8.77 -18.59 5.39
C ALA A 139 -9.30 -17.15 5.50
N VAL A 140 -9.03 -16.32 4.49
CA VAL A 140 -9.30 -14.88 4.55
C VAL A 140 -10.59 -14.48 3.84
N TYR A 141 -10.95 -15.17 2.77
CA TYR A 141 -12.15 -14.90 1.96
C TYR A 141 -13.23 -15.98 2.08
N GLY A 142 -12.89 -17.18 2.54
CA GLY A 142 -13.80 -18.33 2.59
C GLY A 142 -13.94 -19.07 1.26
N ASP A 143 -13.22 -18.64 0.23
CA ASP A 143 -13.23 -19.21 -1.11
C ASP A 143 -11.89 -18.97 -1.83
N VAL A 144 -11.68 -19.69 -2.93
CA VAL A 144 -10.57 -19.49 -3.87
C VAL A 144 -11.18 -19.15 -5.22
N ILE A 145 -10.66 -18.12 -5.88
CA ILE A 145 -11.09 -17.75 -7.23
C ILE A 145 -9.88 -17.58 -8.14
N ARG A 146 -9.61 -18.56 -9.00
CA ARG A 146 -8.57 -18.49 -10.03
C ARG A 146 -8.90 -19.35 -11.25
N PRO A 147 -8.28 -19.13 -12.42
CA PRO A 147 -8.45 -20.00 -13.57
C PRO A 147 -8.22 -21.47 -13.22
N GLY A 148 -9.19 -22.33 -13.52
CA GLY A 148 -9.14 -23.76 -13.24
C GLY A 148 -9.42 -24.18 -11.80
N ASN A 149 -9.57 -23.25 -10.84
CA ASN A 149 -9.93 -23.57 -9.46
C ASN A 149 -10.83 -22.48 -8.86
N GLN A 150 -12.12 -22.76 -8.74
CA GLN A 150 -13.09 -21.91 -8.06
C GLN A 150 -13.87 -22.74 -7.05
N CYS A 151 -13.71 -22.45 -5.77
CA CYS A 151 -14.22 -23.30 -4.70
C CYS A 151 -14.47 -22.51 -3.42
N ARG A 152 -15.28 -23.06 -2.50
CA ARG A 152 -15.52 -22.46 -1.18
C ARG A 152 -15.26 -23.43 -0.03
N CYS A 153 -15.02 -22.86 1.15
CA CYS A 153 -15.04 -23.60 2.40
C CYS A 153 -16.47 -24.06 2.72
N ARG A 154 -16.62 -25.34 3.08
CA ARG A 154 -17.90 -25.87 3.60
C ARG A 154 -17.98 -25.65 5.10
N THR A 155 -19.21 -25.53 5.60
CA THR A 155 -19.49 -25.64 7.03
C THR A 155 -19.39 -27.11 7.49
N LEU A 156 -19.25 -27.32 8.80
CA LEU A 156 -19.26 -28.68 9.36
C LEU A 156 -20.59 -29.41 9.07
N ALA A 157 -21.73 -28.71 9.12
CA ALA A 157 -23.04 -29.29 8.82
C ALA A 157 -23.15 -29.78 7.38
N GLU A 158 -22.54 -29.09 6.41
CA GLU A 158 -22.48 -29.55 5.02
C GLU A 158 -21.61 -30.78 4.86
N THR A 159 -20.45 -30.81 5.54
CA THR A 159 -19.55 -31.95 5.53
C THR A 159 -20.18 -33.19 6.17
N LEU A 160 -21.01 -33.01 7.21
CA LEU A 160 -21.77 -34.08 7.86
C LEU A 160 -23.08 -34.44 7.14
N GLY A 161 -23.41 -33.78 6.01
CA GLY A 161 -24.66 -34.02 5.27
C GLY A 161 -25.93 -33.53 5.96
N GLN A 162 -25.80 -32.81 7.08
CA GLN A 162 -26.92 -32.26 7.85
C GLN A 162 -27.54 -31.04 7.18
N TYR A 163 -26.80 -30.39 6.27
CA TYR A 163 -27.26 -29.21 5.54
C TYR A 163 -26.81 -29.25 4.08
N LYS A 164 -27.71 -28.89 3.15
CA LYS A 164 -27.39 -28.71 1.74
C LYS A 164 -27.45 -27.22 1.39
N SER A 165 -26.28 -26.64 1.09
CA SER A 165 -26.19 -25.24 0.69
C SER A 165 -26.84 -24.99 -0.68
N LYS A 166 -27.45 -23.81 -0.82
CA LYS A 166 -27.97 -23.30 -2.11
C LYS A 166 -26.86 -22.74 -3.00
N ASN A 167 -25.65 -22.52 -2.47
CA ASN A 167 -24.53 -22.02 -3.23
C ASN A 167 -23.97 -23.13 -4.14
N PRO A 168 -23.99 -22.96 -5.48
CA PRO A 168 -23.55 -23.99 -6.44
C PRO A 168 -22.03 -24.17 -6.48
N MET A 169 -21.26 -23.28 -5.84
CA MET A 169 -19.80 -23.35 -5.85
C MET A 169 -19.32 -24.63 -5.14
N PRO A 170 -18.41 -25.41 -5.78
CA PRO A 170 -17.92 -26.65 -5.21
C PRO A 170 -17.07 -26.40 -3.97
N ALA A 171 -16.84 -27.45 -3.18
CA ALA A 171 -15.96 -27.35 -2.03
C ALA A 171 -14.50 -27.31 -2.46
N CYS A 172 -13.70 -26.54 -1.71
CA CYS A 172 -12.26 -26.58 -1.87
C CYS A 172 -11.73 -27.95 -1.45
N LYS A 173 -10.82 -28.49 -2.28
CA LYS A 173 -10.01 -29.64 -1.91
C LYS A 173 -8.91 -29.12 -0.99
N LEU A 174 -9.00 -29.46 0.30
CA LEU A 174 -7.88 -29.22 1.20
C LEU A 174 -6.69 -30.08 0.77
N PRO A 175 -5.45 -29.65 0.98
CA PRO A 175 -4.30 -30.54 0.85
C PRO A 175 -4.55 -31.76 1.74
N ASP A 176 -4.46 -32.95 1.16
CA ASP A 176 -4.57 -34.19 1.93
C ASP A 176 -3.52 -34.18 3.06
N LYS A 177 -3.89 -34.71 4.22
CA LYS A 177 -2.97 -34.92 5.35
C LYS A 177 -1.87 -35.92 4.99
#